data_AF-A0A4Y8WL15-F1
#
_entry.id   AF-A0A4Y8WL15-F1
#
_cell.length_a   1.000
_cell.length_b   1.000
_cell.length_c   1.000
_cell.angle_alpha   90.00
_cell.angle_beta   90.00
_cell.angle_gamma   90.00
#
_symmetry.space_group_name_H-M   'P 1'
#
loop_
_entity.id
_entity.type
_entity.pdbx_description
1 polymer ?
#
loop_
_entity_poly.entity_id
_entity_poly.type
_entity_poly.pdbx_seq_one_letter_code
_entity_poly.pdbx_strand_id
1 'polypeptide(L)'
;MKLSSSVLLLTSVFSATASASVDAQISDIVKTWFSVEVKKVKSLAIRAVFDCDFYSATPTVSTTDGSSSYGGHYFLHKDGQVELISSPSTTQPLPEFTQCFKKEFVISNSEDAEVLLEALSGIFHTYNSSFREVEPYVLQKDTHWELIHDKFFEDYSGYVVKTAPDGTIKSISYSLGLKGK
;
A
#
# COMPACT_ATOMS: atom_id res chain seq x y z
N MET A 1 -58.10 59.83 6.45
CA MET A 1 -56.99 58.90 6.15
C MET A 1 -55.92 59.08 7.22
N LYS A 2 -55.65 58.06 8.04
CA LYS A 2 -54.54 58.03 9.00
C LYS A 2 -53.73 56.77 8.72
N LEU A 3 -52.53 56.94 8.17
CA LEU A 3 -51.53 55.88 8.02
C LEU A 3 -50.86 55.71 9.39
N SER A 4 -51.06 54.54 10.01
CA SER A 4 -50.32 54.13 11.20
C SER A 4 -49.14 53.29 10.74
N SER A 5 -47.93 53.76 11.06
CA SER A 5 -46.65 53.15 10.70
C SER A 5 -46.45 51.81 11.40
N SER A 6 -46.30 50.74 10.62
CA SER A 6 -45.75 49.47 11.11
C SER A 6 -44.23 49.59 11.26
N VAL A 7 -43.74 49.61 12.49
CA VAL A 7 -42.31 49.44 12.78
C VAL A 7 -41.99 47.95 12.70
N LEU A 8 -41.26 47.56 11.66
CA LEU A 8 -40.66 46.23 11.55
C LEU A 8 -39.44 46.15 12.47
N LEU A 9 -39.58 45.46 13.60
CA LEU A 9 -38.46 45.03 14.43
C LEU A 9 -37.72 43.90 13.70
N LEU A 10 -36.61 44.24 13.04
CA LEU A 10 -35.60 43.28 12.60
C LEU A 10 -34.82 42.82 13.84
N THR A 11 -35.33 41.79 14.52
CA THR A 11 -34.52 41.06 15.50
C THR A 11 -33.51 40.23 14.74
N SER A 12 -32.25 40.69 14.73
CA SER A 12 -31.09 39.89 14.32
C SER A 12 -31.00 38.68 15.24
N VAL A 13 -31.50 37.55 14.76
CA VAL A 13 -31.31 36.26 15.40
C VAL A 13 -29.86 35.86 15.15
N PHE A 14 -28.95 36.32 16.01
CA PHE A 14 -27.70 35.61 16.23
C PHE A 14 -28.08 34.32 16.93
N SER A 15 -28.38 33.28 16.14
CA SER A 15 -28.52 31.93 16.65
C SER A 15 -27.23 31.60 17.40
N ALA A 16 -27.33 31.45 18.71
CA ALA A 16 -26.25 30.98 19.57
C ALA A 16 -25.94 29.53 19.22
N THR A 17 -25.20 29.32 18.14
CA THR A 17 -24.36 28.13 18.04
C THR A 17 -23.37 28.23 19.18
N ALA A 18 -23.31 27.21 20.04
CA ALA A 18 -22.28 27.13 21.06
C ALA A 18 -20.93 27.38 20.36
N SER A 19 -20.30 28.52 20.64
CA SER A 19 -19.08 28.91 19.94
C SER A 19 -18.05 27.82 20.24
N ALA A 20 -17.67 27.05 19.22
CA ALA A 20 -16.60 26.09 19.36
C ALA A 20 -15.39 26.79 20.01
N SER A 21 -14.71 26.13 20.95
CA SER A 21 -13.53 26.71 21.58
C SER A 21 -12.51 27.11 20.51
N VAL A 22 -11.65 28.08 20.82
CA VAL A 22 -10.57 28.49 19.91
C VAL A 22 -9.76 27.27 19.44
N ASP A 23 -9.49 26.31 20.34
CA ASP A 23 -8.80 25.06 20.02
C ASP A 23 -9.54 24.21 18.97
N ALA A 24 -10.87 24.11 19.08
CA ALA A 24 -11.67 23.37 18.11
C ALA A 24 -11.67 24.06 16.74
N GLN A 25 -11.76 25.39 16.69
CA GLN A 25 -11.69 26.16 15.45
C GLN A 25 -10.32 26.00 14.76
N ILE A 26 -9.23 26.06 15.53
CA ILE A 26 -7.87 25.82 15.03
C ILE A 26 -7.74 24.39 14.52
N SER A 27 -8.20 23.39 15.27
CA SER A 27 -8.15 21.98 14.88
C SER A 27 -8.88 21.73 13.56
N ASP A 28 -10.05 22.32 13.37
CA ASP A 28 -10.81 22.15 12.13
C ASP A 28 -10.11 22.79 10.93
N ILE A 29 -9.50 23.96 11.09
CA ILE A 29 -8.66 24.58 10.03
C ILE A 29 -7.48 23.65 9.69
N VAL A 30 -6.74 23.20 10.70
CA VAL A 30 -5.56 22.35 10.51
C VAL A 30 -5.93 21.03 9.82
N LYS A 31 -7.08 20.41 10.15
CA LYS A 31 -7.55 19.19 9.47
C LYS A 31 -7.75 19.38 7.97
N THR A 32 -8.14 20.58 7.52
CA THR A 32 -8.32 20.86 6.07
C THR A 32 -7.00 20.85 5.29
N TRP A 33 -5.86 20.98 5.98
CA TRP A 33 -4.55 20.91 5.35
C TRP A 33 -4.17 19.49 4.96
N PHE A 34 -4.79 18.48 5.58
CA PHE A 34 -4.48 17.08 5.32
C PHE A 34 -5.37 16.51 4.22
N SER A 35 -4.72 15.90 3.23
CA SER A 35 -5.38 15.05 2.24
C SER A 35 -4.62 13.75 2.08
N VAL A 36 -5.31 12.70 1.66
CA VAL A 36 -4.70 11.40 1.37
C VAL A 36 -5.10 10.99 -0.03
N GLU A 37 -4.10 10.88 -0.91
CA GLU A 37 -4.30 10.33 -2.24
C GLU A 37 -4.20 8.80 -2.16
N VAL A 38 -5.31 8.10 -2.40
CA VAL A 38 -5.36 6.63 -2.41
C VAL A 38 -5.41 6.12 -3.84
N LYS A 39 -4.46 5.25 -4.20
CA LYS A 39 -4.36 4.61 -5.53
C LYS A 39 -4.46 3.11 -5.38
N LYS A 40 -5.33 2.48 -6.18
CA LYS A 40 -5.35 1.03 -6.29
C LYS A 40 -4.19 0.56 -7.16
N VAL A 41 -3.36 -0.34 -6.65
CA VAL A 41 -2.27 -0.98 -7.39
C VAL A 41 -2.89 -2.05 -8.29
N LYS A 42 -2.65 -1.96 -9.60
CA LYS A 42 -3.23 -2.87 -10.60
C LYS A 42 -2.18 -3.26 -11.62
N SER A 43 -2.00 -4.56 -11.83
CA SER A 43 -1.29 -5.13 -12.97
C SER A 43 -1.95 -6.43 -13.41
N LEU A 44 -1.53 -7.00 -14.54
CA LEU A 44 -1.97 -8.34 -14.93
C LEU A 44 -1.43 -9.39 -13.95
N ALA A 45 -0.15 -9.31 -13.58
CA ALA A 45 0.48 -10.20 -12.62
C ALA A 45 -0.22 -10.20 -11.25
N ILE A 46 -0.52 -9.02 -10.68
CA ILE A 46 -1.25 -8.94 -9.39
C ILE A 46 -2.60 -9.64 -9.47
N ARG A 47 -3.35 -9.44 -10.56
CA ARG A 47 -4.66 -10.07 -10.77
C ARG A 47 -4.57 -11.58 -11.03
N ALA A 48 -3.44 -12.06 -11.55
CA ALA A 48 -3.21 -13.47 -11.79
C ALA A 48 -2.88 -14.22 -10.48
N VAL A 49 -2.14 -13.56 -9.58
CA VAL A 49 -1.58 -14.18 -8.37
C VAL A 49 -2.47 -14.04 -7.15
N PHE A 50 -3.12 -12.88 -6.98
CA PHE A 50 -3.76 -12.51 -5.71
C PHE A 50 -5.27 -12.33 -5.83
N ASP A 51 -5.97 -12.71 -4.77
CA ASP A 51 -7.39 -12.40 -4.51
C ASP A 51 -7.57 -11.10 -3.73
N CYS A 52 -6.53 -10.63 -3.04
CA CYS A 52 -6.54 -9.35 -2.35
C CYS A 52 -6.44 -8.16 -3.33
N ASP A 53 -7.03 -7.04 -2.92
CA ASP A 53 -6.80 -5.76 -3.57
C ASP A 53 -5.67 -5.00 -2.86
N PHE A 54 -4.73 -4.43 -3.62
CA PHE A 54 -3.62 -3.65 -3.07
C PHE A 54 -3.78 -2.18 -3.37
N TYR A 55 -3.35 -1.33 -2.43
CA TYR A 55 -3.44 0.11 -2.52
C TYR A 55 -2.16 0.78 -2.04
N SER A 56 -1.86 1.95 -2.58
CA SER A 56 -0.94 2.91 -1.98
C SER A 56 -1.69 4.15 -1.52
N ALA A 57 -1.28 4.74 -0.40
CA ALA A 57 -1.79 5.99 0.09
C ALA A 57 -0.65 6.98 0.35
N THR A 58 -0.77 8.19 -0.18
CA THR A 58 0.21 9.26 -0.01
C THR A 58 -0.44 10.40 0.78
N PRO A 59 -0.07 10.61 2.06
CA PRO A 59 -0.52 11.74 2.84
C PRO A 59 0.14 13.01 2.31
N THR A 60 -0.63 14.08 2.19
CA THR A 60 -0.13 15.40 1.83
C THR A 60 -0.64 16.43 2.81
N VAL A 61 0.26 17.29 3.28
CA VAL A 61 -0.06 18.47 4.09
C VAL A 61 0.13 19.69 3.22
N SER A 62 -0.95 20.43 3.00
CA SER A 62 -0.99 21.67 2.22
C SER A 62 -1.28 22.83 3.14
N THR A 63 -0.28 23.68 3.34
CA THR A 63 -0.37 24.93 4.12
C THR A 63 -0.36 26.12 3.18
N THR A 64 -0.50 27.34 3.72
CA THR A 64 -0.36 28.58 2.95
C THR A 64 1.01 28.74 2.31
N ASP A 65 2.03 28.12 2.89
CA ASP A 65 3.43 28.33 2.53
C ASP A 65 3.95 27.24 1.58
N GLY A 66 3.12 26.23 1.28
CA GLY A 66 3.46 25.14 0.38
C GLY A 66 2.82 23.81 0.76
N SER A 67 3.10 22.79 -0.05
CA SER A 67 2.63 21.41 0.16
C SER A 67 3.79 20.44 0.32
N SER A 68 3.64 19.48 1.23
CA SER A 68 4.59 18.38 1.44
C SER A 68 3.86 17.05 1.43
N SER A 69 4.40 16.07 0.71
CA SER A 69 3.88 14.70 0.67
C SER A 69 4.79 13.75 1.44
N TYR A 70 4.19 12.80 2.17
CA TYR A 70 4.89 11.95 3.13
C TYR A 70 4.93 10.50 2.68
N GLY A 71 5.73 10.19 1.66
CA GLY A 71 5.98 8.82 1.20
C GLY A 71 4.72 8.05 0.75
N GLY A 72 4.93 6.89 0.14
CA GLY A 72 3.86 5.94 -0.15
C GLY A 72 3.72 4.95 1.00
N HIS A 73 2.51 4.81 1.55
CA HIS A 73 2.14 3.72 2.45
C HIS A 73 1.36 2.67 1.68
N TYR A 74 1.53 1.39 2.00
CA TYR A 74 0.93 0.28 1.26
C TYR A 74 -0.13 -0.43 2.09
N PHE A 75 -1.22 -0.84 1.44
CA PHE A 75 -2.34 -1.49 2.09
C PHE A 75 -2.80 -2.69 1.29
N LEU A 76 -3.26 -3.72 1.98
CA LEU A 76 -4.07 -4.78 1.40
C LEU A 76 -5.52 -4.61 1.86
N HIS A 77 -6.45 -5.03 1.01
CA HIS A 77 -7.86 -5.12 1.30
C HIS A 77 -8.37 -6.51 0.96
N LYS A 78 -9.01 -7.15 1.94
CA LYS A 78 -9.63 -8.46 1.80
C LYS A 78 -10.87 -8.54 2.68
N ASP A 79 -11.98 -9.05 2.13
CA ASP A 79 -13.22 -9.32 2.86
C ASP A 79 -13.74 -8.11 3.70
N GLY A 80 -13.60 -6.89 3.15
CA GLY A 80 -14.04 -5.65 3.81
C GLY A 80 -13.06 -5.10 4.86
N GLN A 81 -11.93 -5.75 5.09
CA GLN A 81 -10.89 -5.31 6.01
C GLN A 81 -9.72 -4.72 5.25
N VAL A 82 -9.16 -3.63 5.79
CA VAL A 82 -7.95 -2.98 5.26
C VAL A 82 -6.84 -3.13 6.28
N GLU A 83 -5.68 -3.60 5.82
CA GLU A 83 -4.49 -3.81 6.65
C GLU A 83 -3.31 -3.04 6.05
N LEU A 84 -2.54 -2.37 6.90
CA LEU A 84 -1.28 -1.71 6.53
C LEU A 84 -0.21 -2.77 6.33
N ILE A 85 0.48 -2.72 5.19
CA ILE A 85 1.65 -3.56 4.91
C ILE A 85 2.88 -2.70 4.67
N SER A 86 4.04 -3.27 4.98
CA SER A 86 5.33 -2.59 4.80
C SER A 86 6.15 -3.33 3.76
N SER A 87 6.86 -2.57 2.92
CA SER A 87 7.92 -3.15 2.11
C SER A 87 8.94 -3.81 3.04
N PRO A 88 9.33 -5.07 2.80
CA PRO A 88 10.28 -5.72 3.67
C PRO A 88 11.65 -5.03 3.56
N SER A 89 12.30 -4.85 4.71
CA SER A 89 13.63 -4.23 4.81
C SER A 89 14.63 -5.12 5.54
N THR A 90 14.17 -6.27 6.05
CA THR A 90 14.98 -7.26 6.78
C THR A 90 14.53 -8.67 6.41
N THR A 91 15.35 -9.67 6.71
CA THR A 91 14.93 -11.07 6.55
C THR A 91 13.76 -11.37 7.48
N GLN A 92 12.57 -11.57 6.91
CA GLN A 92 11.33 -11.70 7.68
C GLN A 92 10.27 -12.53 6.93
N PRO A 93 9.39 -13.26 7.65
CA PRO A 93 8.22 -13.88 7.04
C PRO A 93 7.23 -12.81 6.55
N LEU A 94 6.46 -13.13 5.51
CA LEU A 94 5.42 -12.25 4.97
C LEU A 94 4.05 -12.96 4.99
N PRO A 95 3.50 -13.25 6.18
CA PRO A 95 2.24 -13.99 6.33
C PRO A 95 1.04 -13.29 5.67
N GLU A 96 1.07 -11.96 5.57
CA GLU A 96 0.03 -11.13 4.97
C GLU A 96 -0.27 -11.51 3.51
N PHE A 97 0.72 -11.99 2.75
CA PHE A 97 0.53 -12.45 1.38
C PHE A 97 0.00 -13.88 1.29
N THR A 98 0.28 -14.71 2.29
CA THR A 98 -0.11 -16.14 2.26
C THR A 98 -1.62 -16.29 2.21
N GLN A 99 -2.35 -15.41 2.90
CA GLN A 99 -3.81 -15.35 2.83
C GLN A 99 -4.34 -14.68 1.55
N CYS A 100 -3.50 -14.01 0.78
CA CYS A 100 -3.91 -13.25 -0.41
C CYS A 100 -3.75 -14.03 -1.71
N PHE A 101 -3.02 -15.14 -1.73
CA PHE A 101 -2.86 -15.94 -2.96
C PHE A 101 -4.19 -16.54 -3.41
N LYS A 102 -4.41 -16.49 -4.72
CA LYS A 102 -5.47 -17.25 -5.39
C LYS A 102 -5.30 -18.73 -5.15
N LYS A 103 -6.41 -19.43 -4.88
CA LYS A 103 -6.38 -20.89 -4.65
C LYS A 103 -5.91 -21.65 -5.88
N GLU A 104 -6.22 -21.13 -7.07
CA GLU A 104 -5.84 -21.69 -8.36
C GLU A 104 -4.42 -21.30 -8.82
N PHE A 105 -3.78 -20.33 -8.16
CA PHE A 105 -2.42 -19.94 -8.52
C PHE A 105 -1.41 -20.92 -7.89
N VAL A 106 -0.70 -21.64 -8.75
CA VAL A 106 0.34 -22.60 -8.37
C VAL A 106 1.63 -22.29 -9.11
N ILE A 107 2.77 -22.55 -8.49
CA ILE A 107 4.09 -22.37 -9.13
C ILE A 107 4.58 -23.74 -9.58
N SER A 108 4.39 -24.03 -10.87
CA SER A 108 4.79 -25.31 -11.46
C SER A 108 6.10 -25.20 -12.26
N ASN A 109 6.43 -23.99 -12.70
CA ASN A 109 7.60 -23.70 -13.53
C ASN A 109 8.16 -22.29 -13.24
N SER A 110 9.23 -21.92 -13.95
CA SER A 110 9.87 -20.62 -13.81
C SER A 110 9.00 -19.46 -14.28
N GLU A 111 8.16 -19.65 -15.29
CA GLU A 111 7.26 -18.59 -15.78
C GLU A 111 6.23 -18.21 -14.71
N ASP A 112 5.66 -19.19 -14.01
CA ASP A 112 4.75 -18.95 -12.88
C ASP A 112 5.46 -18.19 -11.74
N ALA A 113 6.71 -18.57 -11.46
CA ALA A 113 7.53 -17.91 -10.44
C ALA A 113 7.85 -16.45 -10.83
N GLU A 114 8.12 -16.18 -12.11
CA GLU A 114 8.34 -14.84 -12.64
C GLU A 114 7.07 -13.99 -12.55
N VAL A 115 5.89 -14.55 -12.82
CA VAL A 115 4.62 -13.86 -12.61
C VAL A 115 4.42 -13.47 -11.14
N LEU A 116 4.79 -14.33 -10.19
CA LEU A 116 4.76 -14.00 -8.76
C LEU A 116 5.77 -12.89 -8.40
N LEU A 117 7.00 -12.98 -8.90
CA LEU A 117 8.01 -11.93 -8.73
C LEU A 117 7.50 -10.59 -9.29
N GLU A 118 6.80 -10.64 -10.43
CA GLU A 118 6.21 -9.45 -11.04
C GLU A 118 5.13 -8.83 -10.15
N ALA A 119 4.24 -9.69 -9.64
CA ALA A 119 3.13 -9.26 -8.80
C ALA A 119 3.64 -8.61 -7.49
N LEU A 120 4.58 -9.23 -6.80
CA LEU A 120 5.16 -8.72 -5.54
C LEU A 120 5.86 -7.38 -5.73
N SER A 121 6.64 -7.26 -6.81
CA SER A 121 7.36 -6.03 -7.13
C SER A 121 6.43 -4.90 -7.57
N GLY A 122 5.29 -5.24 -8.18
CA GLY A 122 4.22 -4.29 -8.48
C GLY A 122 3.57 -3.69 -7.23
N ILE A 123 3.42 -4.46 -6.15
CA ILE A 123 2.80 -4.00 -4.89
C ILE A 123 3.63 -2.91 -4.23
N PHE A 124 4.94 -3.13 -4.13
CA PHE A 124 5.87 -2.20 -3.48
C PHE A 124 6.52 -1.19 -4.43
N HIS A 125 6.08 -1.15 -5.69
CA HIS A 125 6.66 -0.33 -6.76
C HIS A 125 8.18 -0.49 -6.91
N THR A 126 8.71 -1.66 -6.54
CA THR A 126 10.15 -1.88 -6.57
C THR A 126 10.66 -1.89 -8.01
N TYR A 127 9.86 -2.23 -9.04
CA TYR A 127 10.28 -2.26 -10.47
C TYR A 127 10.73 -0.94 -11.09
N ASN A 128 10.50 0.20 -10.45
CA ASN A 128 10.86 1.50 -11.01
C ASN A 128 12.03 2.18 -10.28
N SER A 129 12.74 1.48 -9.38
CA SER A 129 13.96 2.02 -8.80
C SER A 129 15.10 2.02 -9.83
N SER A 130 15.53 3.21 -10.24
CA SER A 130 16.74 3.41 -11.07
C SER A 130 18.05 2.97 -10.38
N PHE A 131 17.97 2.45 -9.16
CA PHE A 131 19.08 2.07 -8.29
C PHE A 131 19.22 0.55 -8.11
N ARG A 132 18.48 -0.25 -8.89
CA ARG A 132 18.60 -1.71 -8.84
C ARG A 132 20.02 -2.11 -9.28
N GLU A 133 20.67 -2.95 -8.50
CA GLU A 133 22.00 -3.47 -8.85
C GLU A 133 21.92 -4.70 -9.75
N VAL A 134 20.77 -5.38 -9.78
CA VAL A 134 20.58 -6.65 -10.47
C VAL A 134 19.23 -6.69 -11.17
N GLU A 135 19.21 -7.24 -12.38
CA GLU A 135 17.96 -7.54 -13.10
C GLU A 135 17.22 -8.68 -12.38
N PRO A 136 15.92 -8.55 -12.05
CA PRO A 136 15.19 -9.59 -11.32
C PRO A 136 15.15 -10.93 -12.06
N TYR A 137 15.28 -12.04 -11.33
CA TYR A 137 15.21 -13.40 -11.89
C TYR A 137 14.77 -14.42 -10.84
N VAL A 138 14.39 -15.61 -11.29
CA VAL A 138 13.96 -16.70 -10.42
C VAL A 138 14.93 -17.88 -10.45
N LEU A 139 15.04 -18.59 -9.32
CA LEU A 139 15.76 -19.85 -9.20
C LEU A 139 14.86 -20.91 -8.58
N GLN A 140 14.80 -22.07 -9.22
CA GLN A 140 14.23 -23.26 -8.60
C GLN A 140 15.30 -23.92 -7.73
N LYS A 141 14.96 -24.17 -6.46
CA LYS A 141 15.70 -25.04 -5.55
C LYS A 141 14.86 -26.28 -5.24
N ASP A 142 15.48 -27.31 -4.67
CA ASP A 142 14.82 -28.60 -4.41
C ASP A 142 13.51 -28.49 -3.60
N THR A 143 13.39 -27.48 -2.74
CA THR A 143 12.28 -27.34 -1.79
C THR A 143 11.55 -26.00 -1.87
N HIS A 144 12.00 -25.08 -2.71
CA HIS A 144 11.48 -23.72 -2.76
C HIS A 144 11.93 -22.99 -4.02
N TRP A 145 11.31 -21.84 -4.27
CA TRP A 145 11.72 -20.86 -5.25
C TRP A 145 12.41 -19.68 -4.58
N GLU A 146 13.50 -19.20 -5.17
CA GLU A 146 14.10 -17.92 -4.83
C GLU A 146 13.74 -16.91 -5.94
N LEU A 147 13.05 -15.84 -5.57
CA LEU A 147 12.66 -14.75 -6.45
C LEU A 147 13.57 -13.55 -6.17
N ILE A 148 14.66 -13.47 -6.91
CA ILE A 148 15.69 -12.44 -6.72
C ILE A 148 15.21 -11.13 -7.34
N HIS A 149 15.27 -10.04 -6.58
CA HIS A 149 14.88 -8.72 -7.09
C HIS A 149 15.92 -7.63 -6.92
N ASP A 150 16.93 -7.80 -6.06
CA ASP A 150 18.07 -6.87 -5.93
C ASP A 150 19.27 -7.53 -5.23
N LYS A 151 20.28 -6.71 -4.87
CA LYS A 151 21.38 -7.05 -3.96
C LYS A 151 21.27 -6.36 -2.62
N PHE A 152 21.93 -6.94 -1.63
CA PHE A 152 22.16 -6.35 -0.32
C PHE A 152 23.61 -6.65 0.08
N PHE A 153 24.48 -5.64 -0.05
CA PHE A 153 25.94 -5.82 -0.03
C PHE A 153 26.39 -6.88 -1.05
N GLU A 154 27.11 -7.90 -0.60
CA GLU A 154 27.65 -8.96 -1.46
C GLU A 154 26.64 -10.11 -1.70
N ASP A 155 25.53 -10.15 -0.95
CA ASP A 155 24.48 -11.16 -1.11
C ASP A 155 23.31 -10.62 -1.96
N TYR A 156 22.48 -11.53 -2.46
CA TYR A 156 21.25 -11.19 -3.18
C TYR A 156 20.08 -11.04 -2.20
N SER A 157 19.15 -10.16 -2.54
CA SER A 157 17.90 -9.96 -1.81
C SER A 157 16.69 -10.34 -2.67
N GLY A 158 15.66 -10.86 -2.01
CA GLY A 158 14.52 -11.40 -2.72
C GLY A 158 13.58 -12.18 -1.83
N TYR A 159 12.64 -12.89 -2.47
CA TYR A 159 11.65 -13.69 -1.78
C TYR A 159 12.00 -15.17 -1.82
N VAL A 160 11.78 -15.87 -0.72
CA VAL A 160 11.84 -17.33 -0.63
C VAL A 160 10.40 -17.84 -0.55
N VAL A 161 10.01 -18.65 -1.52
CA VAL A 161 8.64 -19.16 -1.65
C VAL A 161 8.67 -20.68 -1.54
N LYS A 162 8.06 -21.20 -0.47
CA LYS A 162 7.94 -22.66 -0.27
C LYS A 162 6.60 -23.12 -0.84
N THR A 163 6.64 -24.19 -1.61
CA THR A 163 5.45 -24.78 -2.24
C THR A 163 5.23 -26.22 -1.75
N ALA A 164 4.00 -26.71 -1.90
CA ALA A 164 3.73 -28.15 -1.88
C ALA A 164 4.15 -28.81 -3.20
N PRO A 165 4.20 -30.16 -3.26
CA PRO A 165 4.52 -30.88 -4.49
C PRO A 165 3.61 -30.55 -5.69
N ASP A 166 2.41 -30.06 -5.45
CA ASP A 166 1.44 -29.61 -6.46
C ASP A 166 1.62 -28.14 -6.89
N GLY A 167 2.66 -27.47 -6.41
CA GLY A 167 2.94 -26.06 -6.71
C GLY A 167 2.19 -25.06 -5.82
N THR A 168 1.29 -25.52 -4.93
CA THR A 168 0.55 -24.63 -4.02
C THR A 168 1.50 -23.91 -3.08
N ILE A 169 1.42 -22.58 -3.01
CA ILE A 169 2.25 -21.78 -2.10
C ILE A 169 1.86 -22.06 -0.64
N LYS A 170 2.84 -22.39 0.20
CA LYS A 170 2.67 -22.64 1.64
C LYS A 170 3.14 -21.48 2.50
N SER A 171 4.20 -20.81 2.09
CA SER A 171 4.74 -19.66 2.81
C SER A 171 5.62 -18.82 1.90
N ILE A 172 5.68 -17.53 2.19
CA ILE A 172 6.60 -16.59 1.58
C ILE A 172 7.33 -15.80 2.68
N SER A 173 8.62 -15.54 2.44
CA SER A 173 9.46 -14.71 3.29
C SER A 173 10.38 -13.85 2.44
N TYR A 174 10.78 -12.69 2.94
CA TYR A 174 11.87 -11.90 2.37
C TYR A 174 13.22 -12.33 2.97
N SER A 175 14.28 -12.32 2.16
CA SER A 175 15.65 -12.65 2.56
C SER A 175 16.62 -11.64 1.99
N LEU A 176 17.62 -11.26 2.80
CA LEU A 176 18.75 -10.41 2.43
C LEU A 176 20.05 -11.19 2.18
N GLY A 177 20.01 -12.53 2.26
CA GLY A 177 21.20 -13.40 2.28
C GLY A 177 21.14 -14.51 1.24
N LEU A 178 20.56 -14.25 0.06
CA LEU A 178 20.45 -15.23 -1.02
C LEU A 178 21.76 -15.31 -1.80
N LYS A 179 22.13 -16.52 -2.27
CA LYS A 179 23.41 -16.74 -2.94
C LYS A 179 23.41 -16.43 -4.43
N GLY A 180 22.24 -16.31 -5.05
CA GLY A 180 22.12 -16.07 -6.48
C GLY A 180 22.55 -17.26 -7.33
N LYS A 181 22.86 -16.99 -8.60
CA LYS A 181 23.40 -17.96 -9.57
C LYS A 181 24.90 -18.17 -9.39
#